data_AF-A0A2W6BYE9-F1
#
_entry.id   AF-A0A2W6BYE9-F1
#
_cell.length_a   1.000
_cell.length_b   1.000
_cell.length_c   1.000
_cell.angle_alpha   90.00
_cell.angle_beta   90.00
_cell.angle_gamma   90.00
#
_symmetry.space_group_name_H-M   'P 1'
#
loop_
_entity.id
_entity.type
_entity.pdbx_description
1 polymer ?
#
loop_
_entity_poly.entity_id
_entity_poly.type
_entity_poly.pdbx_seq_one_letter_code
_entity_poly.pdbx_strand_id
1 'polypeptide(L)'
;MVRFKQFSGTGSELEKAVNAWLGEYEPDVTQMVQTVNTDGKITLCLLFDESFRGQEIRLASERVITAPTAPTIPEEAMRDKPIAVPQEPGQYTSDSRTG
;
A
#
# COMPACT_ATOMS: atom_id res chain seq x y z
N MET A 1 -2.21 -14.07 4.68
CA MET A 1 -1.20 -15.11 4.33
C MET A 1 -0.33 -15.24 5.55
N VAL A 2 -0.32 -16.42 6.16
CA VAL A 2 0.43 -16.64 7.41
C VAL A 2 1.92 -16.56 7.14
N ARG A 3 2.62 -15.76 7.94
CA ARG A 3 4.06 -15.57 7.93
C ARG A 3 4.66 -15.77 9.31
N PHE A 4 5.99 -15.90 9.32
CA PHE A 4 6.80 -16.09 10.51
C PHE A 4 7.78 -14.92 10.69
N LYS A 5 7.88 -14.41 11.92
CA LYS A 5 8.89 -13.41 12.31
C LYS A 5 9.52 -13.83 13.63
N GLN A 6 10.84 -13.76 13.70
CA GLN A 6 11.60 -14.02 14.91
C GLN A 6 12.38 -12.77 15.33
N PHE A 7 12.38 -12.53 16.64
CA PHE A 7 13.25 -11.58 17.29
C PHE A 7 14.12 -12.32 18.31
N SER A 8 15.36 -11.86 18.51
CA SER A 8 16.22 -12.35 19.57
C SER A 8 17.00 -11.21 20.19
N GLY A 9 17.09 -11.18 21.50
CA GLY A 9 17.77 -10.10 22.22
C GLY A 9 17.54 -10.17 23.72
N THR A 10 17.82 -9.07 24.41
CA THR A 10 17.65 -8.94 25.86
C THR A 10 17.03 -7.59 26.20
N GLY A 11 16.22 -7.60 27.27
CA GLY A 11 15.72 -6.38 27.90
C GLY A 11 14.95 -5.43 26.97
N SER A 12 15.13 -4.14 27.22
CA SER A 12 14.37 -3.05 26.57
C SER A 12 14.66 -2.90 25.08
N GLU A 13 15.84 -3.30 24.60
CA GLU A 13 16.18 -3.19 23.18
C GLU A 13 15.38 -4.19 22.34
N LEU A 14 15.14 -5.39 22.86
CA LEU A 14 14.25 -6.36 22.22
C LEU A 14 12.82 -5.83 22.17
N GLU A 15 12.32 -5.30 23.28
CA GLU A 15 10.96 -4.76 23.38
C GLU A 15 10.74 -3.61 22.39
N LYS A 16 11.69 -2.66 22.30
CA LYS A 16 11.64 -1.57 21.33
C LYS A 16 11.61 -2.08 19.90
N ALA A 17 12.44 -3.07 19.56
CA ALA A 17 12.48 -3.65 18.22
C ALA A 17 11.17 -4.34 17.85
N VAL A 18 10.56 -5.07 18.79
CA VAL A 18 9.27 -5.73 18.59
C VAL A 18 8.16 -4.69 18.42
N ASN A 19 8.08 -3.69 19.30
CA ASN A 19 7.05 -2.64 19.24
C ASN A 19 7.17 -1.77 17.99
N ALA A 20 8.39 -1.43 17.58
CA ALA A 20 8.62 -0.70 16.32
C ALA A 20 8.11 -1.49 15.12
N TRP A 21 8.42 -2.79 15.06
CA TRP A 21 7.96 -3.65 13.98
C TRP A 21 6.42 -3.83 13.99
N LEU A 22 5.81 -4.01 15.17
CA LEU A 22 4.34 -4.10 15.29
C LEU A 22 3.64 -2.82 14.82
N GLY A 23 4.17 -1.64 15.19
CA GLY A 23 3.59 -0.36 14.77
C GLY A 23 3.86 0.01 13.31
N GLU A 24 4.94 -0.48 12.73
CA GLU A 24 5.26 -0.26 11.31
C GLU A 24 4.47 -1.18 10.39
N TYR A 25 4.39 -2.47 10.71
CA TYR A 25 3.80 -3.48 9.84
C TYR A 25 2.34 -3.79 10.18
N GLU A 26 1.85 -3.41 11.36
CA GLU A 26 0.48 -3.66 11.85
C GLU A 26 -0.01 -5.10 11.60
N PRO A 27 0.78 -6.14 11.89
CA PRO A 27 0.42 -7.52 11.59
C PRO A 27 -0.71 -8.02 12.50
N ASP A 28 -1.52 -8.95 11.99
CA ASP A 28 -2.47 -9.67 12.82
C ASP A 28 -1.78 -10.92 13.42
N VAL A 29 -1.28 -10.80 14.64
CA VAL A 29 -0.52 -11.87 15.31
C VAL A 29 -1.48 -12.95 15.81
N THR A 30 -1.38 -14.14 15.24
CA THR A 30 -2.24 -15.28 15.59
C THR A 30 -1.60 -16.18 16.63
N GLN A 31 -0.27 -16.29 16.65
CA GLN A 31 0.47 -17.04 17.67
C GLN A 31 1.75 -16.32 18.06
N MET A 32 2.08 -16.41 19.35
CA MET A 32 3.29 -15.86 19.93
C MET A 32 3.92 -16.89 20.87
N VAL A 33 5.20 -17.18 20.67
CA VAL A 33 5.99 -18.05 21.55
C VAL A 33 7.23 -17.30 21.99
N GLN A 34 7.48 -17.29 23.29
CA GLN A 34 8.69 -16.71 23.88
C GLN A 34 9.49 -17.79 24.59
N THR A 35 10.80 -17.81 24.36
CA THR A 35 11.73 -18.73 25.03
C THR A 35 12.90 -17.95 25.61
N VAL A 36 13.31 -18.27 26.83
CA VAL A 36 14.54 -17.77 27.44
C VAL A 36 15.62 -18.82 27.23
N ASN A 37 16.68 -18.45 26.53
CA ASN A 37 17.81 -19.31 26.24
C ASN A 37 18.74 -19.42 27.44
N THR A 38 19.63 -20.42 27.43
CA THR A 38 20.61 -20.65 28.49
C THR A 38 21.64 -19.52 28.62
N ASP A 39 21.81 -18.70 27.59
CA ASP A 39 22.66 -17.51 27.59
C ASP A 39 21.95 -16.25 28.12
N GLY A 40 20.71 -16.39 28.60
CA GLY A 40 19.88 -15.30 29.11
C GLY A 40 19.20 -14.47 28.03
N LYS A 41 19.37 -14.79 26.74
CA LYS A 41 18.66 -14.12 25.65
C LYS A 41 17.22 -14.61 25.55
N ILE A 42 16.34 -13.71 25.16
CA ILE A 42 14.96 -14.01 24.84
C ILE A 42 14.85 -14.19 23.32
N THR A 43 14.19 -15.27 22.91
CA THR A 43 13.75 -15.47 21.53
C THR A 43 12.23 -15.35 21.50
N LEU A 44 11.73 -14.43 20.67
CA LEU A 44 10.30 -14.22 20.44
C LEU A 44 9.97 -14.64 19.01
N CYS A 45 9.06 -15.59 18.86
CA CYS A 45 8.59 -16.12 17.60
C CYS A 45 7.12 -15.75 17.41
N LEU A 46 6.79 -15.14 16.27
CA LEU A 46 5.45 -14.71 15.91
C LEU A 46 5.00 -15.43 14.64
N LEU A 47 3.81 -16.02 14.69
CA LEU A 47 3.03 -16.34 13.50
C LEU A 47 1.92 -15.30 13.35
N PHE A 48 1.79 -14.75 12.15
CA PHE A 48 0.90 -13.63 11.90
C PHE A 48 0.35 -13.64 10.48
N ASP A 49 -0.85 -13.09 10.30
CA ASP A 49 -1.35 -12.73 9.00
C ASP A 49 -0.82 -11.33 8.62
N GLU A 50 -0.20 -11.28 7.43
CA GLU A 50 0.38 -10.06 6.92
C GLU A 50 -0.71 -9.03 6.57
N SER A 51 -0.62 -7.84 7.15
CA SER A 51 -1.52 -6.71 6.86
C SER A 51 -1.29 -6.16 5.44
N PHE A 52 -2.23 -5.34 4.97
CA PHE A 52 -2.05 -4.63 3.70
C PHE A 52 -0.81 -3.72 3.73
N ARG A 53 -0.62 -2.96 4.81
CA ARG A 53 0.55 -2.08 5.01
C ARG A 53 1.86 -2.88 4.98
N GLY A 54 1.91 -4.03 5.66
CA GLY A 54 3.06 -4.92 5.64
C GLY A 54 3.38 -5.45 4.24
N GLN A 55 2.36 -5.76 3.44
CA GLN A 55 2.53 -6.17 2.05
C GLN A 55 3.11 -5.04 1.18
N GLU A 56 2.66 -3.79 1.36
CA GLU A 56 3.20 -2.63 0.62
C GLU A 56 4.67 -2.37 0.95
N ILE A 57 5.02 -2.35 2.24
CA ILE A 57 6.40 -2.13 2.70
C ILE A 57 7.33 -3.24 2.17
N ARG A 58 6.87 -4.49 2.24
CA ARG A 58 7.65 -5.62 1.71
C ARG A 58 7.78 -5.53 0.20
N LEU A 59 6.71 -5.19 -0.54
CA LEU A 59 6.78 -5.05 -1.99
C LEU A 59 7.74 -3.93 -2.41
N ALA A 60 7.76 -2.82 -1.67
CA ALA A 60 8.68 -1.70 -1.89
C ALA A 60 10.14 -2.06 -1.59
N SER A 61 10.41 -3.00 -0.67
CA SER A 61 11.76 -3.46 -0.36
C SER A 61 12.24 -4.60 -1.28
N GLU A 62 11.34 -5.49 -1.71
CA GLU A 62 11.65 -6.60 -2.61
C GLU A 62 11.80 -6.16 -4.07
N ARG A 63 11.03 -5.14 -4.48
CA ARG A 63 11.19 -4.56 -5.79
C ARG A 63 11.91 -3.24 -5.66
N VAL A 64 13.07 -3.16 -6.30
CA VAL A 64 13.50 -1.92 -6.95
C VAL A 64 12.44 -1.57 -8.00
N ILE A 65 11.25 -1.13 -7.57
CA ILE A 65 10.30 -0.43 -8.45
C ILE A 65 10.98 0.92 -8.66
N THR A 66 11.76 1.01 -9.73
CA THR A 66 11.81 2.21 -10.56
C THR A 66 10.37 2.71 -10.60
N ALA A 67 10.11 3.86 -9.97
CA ALA A 67 8.81 4.49 -9.98
C ALA A 67 8.21 4.33 -11.37
N PRO A 68 6.96 3.86 -11.51
CA PRO A 68 6.36 3.76 -12.83
C PRO A 68 6.52 5.13 -13.47
N THR A 69 7.36 5.21 -14.50
CA THR A 69 7.51 6.43 -15.28
C THR A 69 6.09 6.71 -15.73
N ALA A 70 5.48 7.76 -15.17
CA ALA A 70 4.19 8.20 -15.66
C ALA A 70 4.34 8.27 -17.18
N PRO A 71 3.47 7.60 -17.97
CA PRO A 71 3.61 7.64 -19.41
C PRO A 71 3.68 9.12 -19.79
N THR A 72 4.83 9.56 -20.30
CA THR A 72 4.99 10.92 -20.79
C THR A 72 4.10 10.99 -22.01
N ILE A 73 2.88 11.50 -21.82
CA ILE A 73 2.02 11.87 -22.92
C ILE A 73 2.79 12.96 -23.66
N PRO A 74 3.22 12.75 -24.92
CA PRO A 74 3.79 13.82 -25.71
C PRO A 74 2.79 14.97 -25.71
N GLU A 75 3.24 16.20 -25.53
CA GLU A 75 2.37 17.39 -25.43
C GLU A 75 1.42 17.49 -26.65
N GLU A 76 1.84 16.94 -27.79
CA GLU A 76 1.10 16.80 -29.05
C GLU A 76 -0.14 15.86 -28.98
N ALA A 77 -0.23 14.97 -27.98
CA ALA A 77 -1.34 14.05 -27.79
C ALA A 77 -2.39 14.57 -26.79
N MET A 78 -2.14 15.70 -26.12
CA MET A 78 -3.19 16.45 -25.44
C MET A 78 -4.06 17.10 -26.52
N ARG A 79 -5.20 16.48 -26.85
CA ARG A 79 -6.16 17.08 -27.79
C ARG A 79 -6.45 18.52 -27.37
N ASP A 80 -6.13 19.42 -28.29
CA ASP A 80 -6.50 20.82 -28.22
C ASP A 80 -8.02 20.97 -28.01
N LYS A 81 -8.33 21.75 -26.98
CA LYS A 81 -9.62 22.33 -26.62
C LYS A 81 -10.58 21.40 -25.86
N PRO A 82 -11.16 21.90 -24.74
CA PRO A 82 -12.33 21.28 -24.14
C PRO A 82 -13.40 21.08 -25.21
N ILE A 83 -14.02 19.89 -25.25
CA ILE A 83 -15.26 19.70 -26.00
C ILE A 83 -16.27 20.67 -25.39
N ALA A 84 -16.72 21.66 -26.15
CA ALA A 84 -17.79 22.54 -25.73
C ALA A 84 -19.05 21.68 -25.56
N VAL A 85 -19.41 21.40 -24.31
CA VAL A 85 -20.69 20.82 -23.98
C VAL A 85 -21.74 21.90 -24.25
N PRO A 86 -22.73 21.70 -25.14
CA PRO A 86 -23.83 22.64 -25.28
C PRO A 86 -24.49 22.81 -23.91
N GLN A 87 -24.38 24.00 -23.31
CA GLN A 87 -25.23 24.36 -22.19
C GLN A 87 -26.60 24.68 -22.76
N GLU A 88 -27.49 23.68 -22.79
CA GLU A 88 -28.89 23.75 -22.37
C GLU A 88 -29.68 22.51 -22.86
N PRO A 89 -30.47 21.87 -21.99
CA PRO A 89 -31.45 20.88 -22.41
C PRO A 89 -32.66 21.58 -23.01
N GLY A 90 -32.81 21.47 -24.34
CA GLY A 90 -34.09 21.71 -25.00
C GLY A 90 -34.24 23.07 -25.66
N GLN A 91 -33.72 23.19 -26.88
CA GLN A 91 -34.40 23.96 -27.92
C GLN A 91 -34.43 23.11 -29.19
N TYR A 92 -35.55 22.41 -29.40
CA TYR A 92 -35.91 21.94 -30.72
C TYR A 92 -36.20 23.18 -31.57
N THR A 93 -35.25 23.61 -32.39
CA THR A 93 -35.60 24.47 -33.51
C THR A 93 -36.38 23.61 -34.49
N SER A 94 -37.70 23.77 -34.47
CA SER A 94 -38.59 23.20 -35.45
C SER A 94 -38.16 23.65 -36.84
N ASP A 95 -37.69 22.71 -37.66
CA ASP A 95 -37.72 22.85 -39.10
C ASP A 95 -39.19 23.02 -39.53
N SER A 96 -39.64 24.27 -39.68
CA SER A 96 -40.85 24.59 -40.43
C SER A 96 -40.43 24.96 -41.85
N ARG A 97 -40.22 23.92 -42.66
CA ARG A 97 -40.21 23.99 -44.12
C ARG A 97 -41.64 23.75 -44.61
N THR A 98 -42.34 24.82 -44.98
CA THR A 98 -43.52 24.87 -45.89
C THR A 98 -44.01 26.32 -45.86
N GLY A 99 -44.17 27.06 -46.95
CA GLY A 99 -44.01 26.80 -48.38
C GLY A 99 -44.15 28.12 -49.13
#